data_AF-A0A2V9LBQ8-F1
#
_entry.id   AF-A0A2V9LBQ8-F1
#
_cell.length_a   1.000
_cell.length_b   1.000
_cell.length_c   1.000
_cell.angle_alpha   90.00
_cell.angle_beta   90.00
_cell.angle_gamma   90.00
#
_symmetry.space_group_name_H-M   'P 1'
#
loop_
_entity.id
_entity.type
_entity.pdbx_description
1 polymer ?
#
loop_
_entity_poly.entity_id
_entity_poly.type
_entity_poly.pdbx_seq_one_letter_code
_entity_poly.pdbx_strand_id
1 'polypeptide(L)'
;MTTAIDTNVLVALWNEDETLNTQARSALDAALGRGSLVIAAPVFAELLAAPSRNEGFLDSFCRETGISIDWNLEAAVWRAAGRAFRAYVGRRKAQRGAGARRILADFCWSRIE
;
A
#
# COMPACT_ATOMS: atom_id res chain seq x y z
N MET A 1 -3.64 -17.29 -1.85
CA MET A 1 -2.87 -16.17 -2.47
C MET A 1 -2.72 -15.09 -1.42
N THR A 2 -1.60 -14.36 -1.39
CA THR A 2 -1.43 -13.22 -0.48
C THR A 2 -1.55 -11.94 -1.29
N THR A 3 -2.45 -11.05 -0.91
CA THR A 3 -2.66 -9.76 -1.58
C THR A 3 -2.01 -8.65 -0.76
N ALA A 4 -1.05 -7.97 -1.37
CA ALA A 4 -0.43 -6.77 -0.83
C ALA A 4 -1.37 -5.56 -0.97
N ILE A 5 -1.54 -4.80 0.12
CA ILE A 5 -2.36 -3.59 0.15
C ILE A 5 -1.46 -2.36 0.23
N ASP A 6 -1.84 -1.34 -0.53
CA ASP A 6 -1.19 -0.03 -0.59
C ASP A 6 -1.95 1.00 0.27
N THR A 7 -1.26 2.05 0.70
CA THR A 7 -1.79 3.12 1.56
C THR A 7 -3.05 3.75 0.98
N ASN A 8 -3.10 3.95 -0.34
CA ASN A 8 -4.23 4.58 -1.03
C ASN A 8 -5.55 3.81 -0.86
N VAL A 9 -5.52 2.48 -0.82
CA VAL A 9 -6.71 1.63 -0.66
C VAL A 9 -7.28 1.81 0.75
N LEU A 10 -6.41 1.82 1.76
CA LEU A 10 -6.82 2.02 3.16
C LEU A 10 -7.29 3.46 3.42
N VAL A 11 -6.63 4.44 2.81
CA VAL A 11 -7.10 5.83 2.84
C VAL A 11 -8.47 5.97 2.17
N ALA A 12 -8.71 5.31 1.04
CA ALA A 12 -10.01 5.29 0.38
C ALA A 12 -11.09 4.60 1.23
N LEU A 13 -10.75 3.52 1.93
CA LEU A 13 -11.63 2.83 2.86
C LEU A 13 -12.06 3.70 4.05
N TRP A 14 -11.24 4.67 4.47
CA TRP A 14 -11.58 5.60 5.54
C TRP A 14 -12.10 6.94 5.04
N ASN A 15 -12.24 7.11 3.72
CA ASN A 15 -12.79 8.33 3.15
C ASN A 15 -14.29 8.41 3.43
N GLU A 16 -14.77 9.62 3.71
CA GLU A 16 -16.18 9.95 3.90
C GLU A 16 -16.96 9.86 2.58
N ASP A 17 -16.28 9.92 1.42
CA ASP A 17 -16.88 9.65 0.11
C ASP A 17 -17.29 8.17 0.00
N GLU A 18 -18.60 7.94 0.05
CA GLU A 18 -19.23 6.62 0.02
C GLU A 18 -18.88 5.80 -1.24
N THR A 19 -18.60 6.46 -2.37
CA THR A 19 -18.28 5.75 -3.62
C THR A 19 -16.91 5.09 -3.54
N LEU A 20 -15.89 5.84 -3.15
CA LEU A 20 -14.52 5.33 -3.01
C LEU A 20 -14.43 4.33 -1.86
N ASN A 21 -15.15 4.59 -0.77
CA ASN A 21 -15.26 3.68 0.37
C ASN A 21 -15.79 2.31 -0.05
N THR A 22 -16.93 2.29 -0.76
CA THR A 22 -17.59 1.06 -1.21
C THR A 22 -16.72 0.26 -2.16
N GLN A 23 -16.04 0.94 -3.09
CA GLN A 23 -15.12 0.29 -4.03
C GLN A 23 -13.91 -0.33 -3.31
N ALA A 24 -13.29 0.40 -2.39
CA ALA A 24 -12.15 -0.10 -1.61
C ALA A 24 -12.57 -1.32 -0.77
N ARG A 25 -13.73 -1.24 -0.10
CA ARG A 25 -14.27 -2.35 0.69
C ARG A 25 -14.54 -3.58 -0.16
N SER A 26 -15.23 -3.43 -1.30
CA SER A 26 -15.51 -4.55 -2.20
C SER A 26 -14.23 -5.21 -2.73
N ALA A 27 -13.21 -4.41 -3.06
CA ALA A 27 -11.92 -4.94 -3.52
C ALA A 27 -11.18 -5.71 -2.41
N LEU A 28 -11.21 -5.22 -1.17
CA LEU A 28 -10.61 -5.88 -0.02
C LEU A 28 -11.34 -7.19 0.33
N ASP A 29 -12.67 -7.19 0.35
CA ASP A 29 -13.48 -8.38 0.60
C ASP A 29 -13.22 -9.46 -0.47
N ALA A 30 -13.18 -9.06 -1.74
CA ALA A 30 -12.87 -9.97 -2.83
C ALA A 30 -11.44 -10.54 -2.73
N ALA A 31 -10.47 -9.72 -2.32
CA ALA A 31 -9.09 -10.16 -2.13
C ALA A 31 -8.94 -11.11 -0.93
N LEU A 32 -9.64 -10.83 0.17
CA LEU A 32 -9.71 -11.70 1.34
C LEU A 32 -10.39 -13.04 1.00
N GLY A 33 -11.43 -13.02 0.14
CA GLY A 33 -12.04 -14.25 -0.38
C GLY A 33 -11.08 -15.15 -1.18
N ARG A 34 -9.95 -14.61 -1.67
CA ARG A 34 -8.90 -15.36 -2.39
C ARG A 34 -7.71 -15.76 -1.52
N GLY A 35 -7.67 -15.32 -0.26
CA GLY A 35 -6.61 -15.66 0.69
C GLY A 35 -6.34 -14.56 1.71
N SER A 36 -5.07 -14.24 1.94
CA SER A 36 -4.68 -13.31 3.00
C SER A 36 -4.39 -11.91 2.47
N LEU A 37 -4.49 -10.93 3.37
CA LEU A 37 -4.17 -9.53 3.13
C LEU A 37 -2.92 -9.15 3.92
N VAL A 38 -2.01 -8.40 3.31
CA VAL A 38 -0.77 -7.94 3.96
C VAL A 38 -0.45 -6.49 3.60
N ILE A 39 0.06 -5.72 4.57
CA ILE A 39 0.70 -4.42 4.32
C ILE A 39 2.19 -4.50 4.66
N ALA A 40 3.01 -3.71 3.96
CA ALA A 40 4.44 -3.59 4.27
C ALA A 40 4.69 -2.56 5.37
N ALA A 41 5.83 -2.67 6.06
CA ALA A 41 6.27 -1.65 7.03
C ALA A 41 6.22 -0.20 6.49
N PRO A 42 6.64 0.12 5.24
CA PRO A 42 6.49 1.47 4.70
C PRO A 42 5.03 1.94 4.61
N VAL A 43 4.10 1.05 4.27
CA VAL A 43 2.65 1.36 4.22
C VAL A 43 2.14 1.70 5.62
N PHE A 44 2.53 0.91 6.63
CA PHE A 44 2.19 1.23 8.02
C PHE A 44 2.72 2.62 8.44
N ALA A 45 3.98 2.92 8.13
CA ALA A 45 4.60 4.20 8.44
C ALA A 45 3.92 5.38 7.72
N GLU A 46 3.50 5.19 6.46
CA GLU A 46 2.73 6.19 5.71
C GLU A 46 1.34 6.43 6.31
N LEU A 47 0.65 5.37 6.72
CA LEU A 47 -0.66 5.50 7.37
C LEU A 47 -0.53 6.28 8.68
N LEU A 48 0.52 6.03 9.46
CA LEU A 48 0.80 6.72 10.72
C LEU A 48 1.09 8.22 10.53
N ALA A 49 1.56 8.64 9.36
CA ALA A 49 1.85 10.04 9.09
C ALA A 49 0.60 10.94 9.05
N ALA A 50 -0.60 10.36 8.98
CA ALA A 50 -1.85 11.11 9.05
C ALA A 50 -2.13 11.60 10.49
N PRO A 51 -2.39 12.91 10.72
CA PRO A 51 -2.55 13.47 12.07
C PRO A 51 -3.65 12.84 12.93
N SER A 52 -4.67 12.26 12.30
CA SER A 52 -5.80 11.60 12.97
C SER A 52 -5.51 10.14 13.34
N ARG A 53 -4.33 9.60 13.01
CA ARG A 53 -3.99 8.18 13.20
C ARG A 53 -2.83 8.04 14.17
N ASN A 54 -2.86 6.94 14.92
CA ASN A 54 -1.80 6.55 15.83
C ASN A 54 -1.55 5.03 15.73
N GLU A 55 -0.46 4.55 16.33
CA GLU A 55 -0.07 3.14 16.28
C GLU A 55 -1.18 2.23 16.82
N GLY A 56 -1.78 2.56 17.96
CA GLY A 56 -2.83 1.73 18.58
C GLY A 56 -4.10 1.59 17.73
N PHE A 57 -4.47 2.65 17.00
CA PHE A 57 -5.55 2.60 16.01
C PHE A 57 -5.20 1.66 14.85
N LEU A 58 -4.00 1.79 14.28
CA LEU A 58 -3.57 0.97 13.14
C LEU A 58 -3.41 -0.50 13.52
N ASP A 59 -2.86 -0.79 14.69
CA ASP A 59 -2.72 -2.16 15.21
C ASP A 59 -4.08 -2.80 15.45
N SER A 60 -5.02 -2.06 16.04
CA SER A 60 -6.37 -2.56 16.29
C SER A 60 -7.11 -2.81 14.98
N PHE A 61 -7.01 -1.88 14.02
CA PHE A 61 -7.58 -2.03 12.69
C PHE A 61 -7.02 -3.27 11.97
N CYS A 62 -5.70 -3.46 11.95
CA CYS A 62 -5.08 -4.62 11.29
C CYS A 62 -5.52 -5.93 11.95
N ARG A 63 -5.58 -5.96 13.29
CA ARG A 63 -6.06 -7.13 14.05
C ARG A 63 -7.52 -7.46 13.74
N GLU A 64 -8.40 -6.46 13.74
CA GLU A 64 -9.84 -6.65 13.52
C GLU A 64 -10.16 -7.07 12.08
N THR A 65 -9.40 -6.57 11.11
CA THR A 65 -9.56 -6.90 9.69
C THR A 65 -8.80 -8.15 9.26
N GLY A 66 -7.95 -8.71 10.12
CA GLY A 66 -7.07 -9.84 9.79
C GLY A 66 -5.95 -9.49 8.81
N ILE A 67 -5.67 -8.20 8.60
CA ILE A 67 -4.57 -7.74 7.76
C ILE A 67 -3.26 -7.96 8.52
N SER A 68 -2.35 -8.71 7.92
CA SER A 68 -1.01 -8.91 8.48
C SER A 68 -0.07 -7.77 8.11
N ILE A 69 0.94 -7.51 8.94
CA ILE A 69 1.99 -6.53 8.64
C ILE A 69 3.29 -7.28 8.40
N ASP A 70 3.89 -7.09 7.23
CA ASP A 70 5.24 -7.54 6.94
C ASP A 70 6.26 -6.47 7.35
N TRP A 71 6.85 -6.69 8.53
CA TRP A 71 7.89 -5.83 9.09
C TRP A 71 9.28 -6.05 8.46
N ASN A 72 9.52 -7.23 7.90
CA ASN A 72 10.86 -7.69 7.54
C ASN A 72 11.03 -7.79 6.02
N LEU A 73 11.11 -6.62 5.39
CA LEU A 73 11.39 -6.54 3.96
C LEU A 73 12.83 -6.94 3.63
N GLU A 74 12.99 -8.10 3.00
CA GLU A 74 14.30 -8.61 2.61
C GLU A 74 15.00 -7.74 1.56
N ALA A 75 16.33 -7.85 1.48
CA ALA A 75 17.12 -7.14 0.47
C ALA A 75 16.67 -7.41 -0.97
N ALA A 76 16.09 -8.59 -1.25
CA ALA A 76 15.53 -8.91 -2.56
C ALA A 76 14.37 -7.98 -2.94
N VAL A 77 13.47 -7.70 -1.99
CA VAL A 77 12.34 -6.77 -2.14
C VAL A 77 12.85 -5.37 -2.46
N TRP A 78 13.79 -4.86 -1.66
CA TRP A 78 14.36 -3.53 -1.88
C TRP A 78 15.07 -3.40 -3.22
N ARG A 79 15.78 -4.44 -3.68
CA ARG A 79 16.41 -4.45 -5.01
C ARG A 79 15.37 -4.45 -6.13
N ALA A 80 14.27 -5.18 -5.98
CA ALA A 80 13.17 -5.18 -6.94
C ALA A 80 12.51 -3.79 -7.02
N ALA A 81 12.20 -3.20 -5.86
CA ALA A 81 11.65 -1.85 -5.75
C ALA A 81 12.56 -0.82 -6.43
N GLY A 82 13.87 -0.87 -6.18
CA GLY A 82 14.85 0.03 -6.79
C GLY A 82 14.88 -0.07 -8.32
N ARG A 83 14.79 -1.28 -8.89
CA ARG A 83 14.71 -1.47 -10.34
C ARG A 83 13.43 -0.87 -10.92
N ALA A 84 12.29 -1.09 -10.26
CA ALA A 84 11.01 -0.55 -10.70
C ALA A 84 10.97 0.99 -10.59
N PHE A 85 11.51 1.54 -9.51
CA PHE A 85 11.61 2.98 -9.29
C PHE A 85 12.53 3.65 -10.33
N ARG A 86 13.67 3.04 -10.66
CA ARG A 86 14.55 3.50 -11.76
C ARG A 86 13.77 3.61 -13.07
N ALA A 87 12.98 2.59 -13.41
CA ALA A 87 12.16 2.61 -14.63
C ALA A 87 11.10 3.71 -14.60
N TYR A 88 10.45 3.92 -13.44
CA TYR A 88 9.49 5.02 -13.24
C TYR A 88 10.15 6.40 -13.45
N VAL A 89 11.29 6.65 -12.80
CA VAL A 89 12.02 7.93 -12.92
C VAL A 89 12.43 8.19 -14.37
N GLY A 90 12.89 7.15 -15.09
CA GLY A 90 13.22 7.24 -16.51
C GLY A 90 12.03 7.69 -17.36
N ARG A 91 10.86 7.05 -17.19
CA ARG A 91 9.63 7.43 -17.91
C ARG A 91 9.16 8.85 -17.56
N ARG A 92 9.23 9.22 -16.28
CA ARG A 92 8.80 10.54 -15.81
C ARG A 92 9.62 11.68 -16.41
N LYS A 93 10.94 11.49 -16.55
CA LYS A 93 11.83 12.48 -17.21
C LYS A 93 11.44 12.71 -18.67
N ALA A 94 11.07 11.66 -19.39
CA ALA A 94 10.64 11.75 -20.78
C ALA A 94 9.30 12.48 -20.96
N GLN A 95 8.40 12.40 -19.98
CA GLN A 95 7.02 12.90 -20.06
C GLN A 95 6.81 14.32 -19.47
N ARG A 96 7.87 15.07 -19.15
CA ARG A 96 7.78 16.43 -18.54
C ARG A 96 6.85 16.52 -17.31
N GLY A 97 6.78 15.46 -16.50
CA GLY A 97 6.50 15.53 -15.06
C GLY A 97 5.13 16.04 -14.56
N ALA A 98 4.05 16.02 -15.34
CA ALA A 98 2.79 16.68 -14.98
C ALA A 98 1.87 15.99 -13.94
N GLY A 99 2.35 15.00 -13.16
CA GLY A 99 1.51 14.27 -12.19
C GLY A 99 2.14 14.10 -10.80
N ALA A 100 1.36 13.65 -9.82
CA ALA A 100 1.86 13.33 -8.47
C ALA A 100 3.11 12.43 -8.53
N ARG A 101 4.12 12.77 -7.74
CA ARG A 101 5.38 12.04 -7.72
C ARG A 101 5.23 10.82 -6.81
N ARG A 102 5.48 9.64 -7.37
CA ARG A 102 5.57 8.39 -6.61
C ARG A 102 6.88 8.32 -5.85
N ILE A 103 6.84 7.81 -4.64
CA ILE A 103 8.02 7.60 -3.79
C ILE A 103 8.50 6.15 -3.91
N LEU A 104 9.67 5.83 -3.36
CA LEU A 104 10.25 4.48 -3.48
C LEU A 104 9.35 3.41 -2.84
N ALA A 105 8.68 3.74 -1.74
CA ALA A 105 7.81 2.84 -0.99
C ALA A 105 6.68 2.23 -1.85
N ASP A 106 6.10 3.02 -2.77
CA ASP A 106 5.10 2.59 -3.77
C ASP A 106 5.57 1.40 -4.64
N PHE A 107 6.88 1.13 -4.69
CA PHE A 107 7.47 0.10 -5.53
C PHE A 107 7.87 -1.17 -4.76
N CYS A 108 7.75 -1.19 -3.43
CA CYS A 108 8.10 -2.36 -2.62
C CYS A 108 7.38 -3.62 -3.08
N TRP A 109 6.12 -3.52 -3.53
CA TRP A 109 5.31 -4.64 -4.01
C TRP A 109 5.07 -4.72 -5.52
N SER A 110 5.85 -3.97 -6.32
CA SER A 110 5.66 -3.88 -7.77
C SER A 110 5.95 -5.18 -8.55
N ARG A 111 6.35 -6.26 -7.89
CA ARG A 111 6.55 -7.57 -8.52
C ARG A 111 6.71 -8.70 -7.50
N ILE A 112 5.61 -9.21 -6.96
CA ILE A 112 5.54 -10.56 -6.43
C ILE A 112 4.52 -11.28 -7.32
N GLU A 113 5.02 -11.98 -8.34
CA GLU A 113 4.27 -12.91 -9.20
C GLU A 113 4.26 -14.28 -8.52
#